data_AF-K1RK29-F1
#
_entry.id   AF-K1RK29-F1
#
_cell.length_a   1.000
_cell.length_b   1.000
_cell.length_c   1.000
_cell.angle_alpha   90.00
_cell.angle_beta   90.00
_cell.angle_gamma   90.00
#
_symmetry.space_group_name_H-M   'P 1'
#
loop_
_entity.id
_entity.type
_entity.pdbx_description
1 polymer ?
#
loop_
_entity_poly.entity_id
_entity_poly.type
_entity_poly.pdbx_seq_one_letter_code
_entity_poly.pdbx_strand_id
1 'polypeptide(L)'
;MATITDSQLLQYATELRNLLISYEKANQQISTLDSYIQHLTQQTFRSTLQDSTPLAIRHLTKKSIASGIKKVYQQVSTQKWKRVTELSVLVLQQLDSPDVQPEPPTTSAGRSAEMDEMAPLTTQSFCELYRSA
;
A
#
# COMPACT_ATOMS: atom_id res chain seq x y z
N MET A 1 -31.69 23.26 -0.31
CA MET A 1 -32.34 21.99 0.07
C MET A 1 -31.85 20.92 -0.88
N ALA A 2 -30.86 20.13 -0.49
CA ALA A 2 -30.37 19.01 -1.29
C ALA A 2 -30.69 17.72 -0.53
N THR A 3 -31.88 17.18 -0.78
CA THR A 3 -32.20 15.80 -0.40
C THR A 3 -31.30 14.88 -1.21
N ILE A 4 -30.46 14.11 -0.53
CA ILE A 4 -29.74 12.99 -1.13
C ILE A 4 -30.78 12.13 -1.83
N THR A 5 -30.67 12.03 -3.15
CA THR A 5 -31.49 11.10 -3.92
C THR A 5 -30.93 9.71 -3.69
N ASP A 6 -31.78 8.68 -3.65
CA ASP A 6 -31.37 7.27 -3.48
C ASP A 6 -30.18 6.88 -4.39
N SER A 7 -30.02 7.57 -5.51
CA SER A 7 -28.88 7.47 -6.43
C SER A 7 -27.50 7.80 -5.82
N GLN A 8 -27.37 8.82 -4.97
CA GLN A 8 -26.09 9.22 -4.35
C GLN A 8 -25.64 8.22 -3.28
N LEU A 9 -26.59 7.72 -2.47
CA LEU A 9 -26.32 6.68 -1.48
C LEU A 9 -25.91 5.37 -2.17
N LEU A 10 -26.58 5.02 -3.27
CA LEU A 10 -26.27 3.86 -4.08
C LEU A 10 -24.91 3.99 -4.78
N GLN A 11 -24.51 5.22 -5.16
CA GLN A 11 -23.17 5.50 -5.67
C GLN A 11 -22.09 5.27 -4.60
N TYR A 12 -22.24 5.83 -3.40
CA TYR A 12 -21.26 5.62 -2.31
C TYR A 12 -21.15 4.15 -1.90
N ALA A 13 -22.28 3.43 -1.83
CA ALA A 13 -22.27 2.00 -1.55
C ALA A 13 -21.51 1.19 -2.63
N THR A 14 -21.67 1.57 -3.90
CA THR A 14 -20.96 0.94 -5.02
C THR A 14 -19.46 1.24 -4.97
N GLU A 15 -19.08 2.49 -4.68
CA GLU A 15 -17.68 2.90 -4.52
C GLU A 15 -17.02 2.17 -3.34
N LEU A 16 -17.71 2.06 -2.20
CA LEU A 16 -17.25 1.33 -1.02
C LEU A 16 -17.02 -0.15 -1.34
N ARG A 17 -17.99 -0.79 -2.01
CA ARG A 17 -17.87 -2.19 -2.46
C ARG A 17 -16.65 -2.39 -3.34
N ASN A 18 -16.42 -1.50 -4.31
CA ASN A 18 -15.28 -1.59 -5.22
C ASN A 18 -13.94 -1.41 -4.48
N LEU A 19 -13.88 -0.51 -3.51
CA LEU A 19 -12.69 -0.32 -2.67
C LEU A 19 -12.40 -1.55 -1.81
N LEU A 20 -13.42 -2.16 -1.20
CA LEU A 20 -13.28 -3.37 -0.40
C LEU A 20 -12.80 -4.56 -1.24
N ILE A 21 -13.37 -4.76 -2.44
CA ILE A 21 -12.89 -5.80 -3.37
C ILE A 21 -11.43 -5.56 -3.76
N SER A 22 -11.06 -4.31 -4.05
CA SER A 22 -9.67 -3.97 -4.40
C SER A 22 -8.71 -4.20 -3.23
N TYR A 23 -9.13 -3.89 -2.01
CA TYR A 23 -8.37 -4.11 -0.79
C TYR A 23 -8.14 -5.60 -0.52
N GLU A 24 -9.20 -6.41 -0.63
CA GLU A 24 -9.12 -7.86 -0.46
C GLU A 24 -8.19 -8.49 -1.50
N LYS A 25 -8.31 -8.11 -2.77
CA LYS A 25 -7.40 -8.56 -3.83
C LYS A 25 -5.94 -8.20 -3.53
N ALA A 26 -5.66 -6.99 -3.03
CA ALA A 26 -4.32 -6.60 -2.64
C ALA A 26 -3.76 -7.49 -1.51
N ASN A 27 -4.58 -7.79 -0.50
CA ASN A 27 -4.19 -8.69 0.60
C ASN A 27 -3.96 -10.14 0.14
N GLN A 28 -4.76 -10.64 -0.81
CA GLN A 28 -4.52 -11.96 -1.42
C GLN A 28 -3.17 -12.01 -2.16
N GLN A 29 -2.81 -10.94 -2.88
CA GLN A 29 -1.50 -10.84 -3.53
C GLN A 29 -0.35 -10.78 -2.51
N ILE A 30 -0.51 -10.05 -1.41
CA ILE A 30 0.47 -10.01 -0.31
C ILE A 30 0.70 -11.42 0.25
N SER A 31 -0.37 -12.17 0.54
CA SER A 31 -0.28 -13.54 1.07
C SER A 31 0.42 -14.50 0.09
N THR A 32 0.13 -14.36 -1.21
CA THR A 32 0.79 -15.13 -2.27
C THR A 32 2.29 -14.80 -2.34
N LEU A 33 2.64 -13.52 -2.26
CA LEU A 33 4.04 -13.07 -2.26
C LEU A 33 4.80 -13.55 -1.02
N ASP A 34 4.17 -13.56 0.15
CA ASP A 34 4.77 -14.09 1.38
C ASP A 34 5.13 -15.57 1.26
N SER A 35 4.20 -16.36 0.72
CA SER A 35 4.43 -17.79 0.44
C SER A 35 5.59 -17.99 -0.54
N TYR A 36 5.64 -17.16 -1.59
CA TYR A 36 6.72 -17.21 -2.58
C TYR A 36 8.09 -16.79 -2.01
N ILE A 37 8.13 -15.75 -1.18
CA ILE A 37 9.34 -15.29 -0.47
C ILE A 37 9.87 -16.37 0.48
N GLN A 38 8.97 -17.05 1.20
CA GLN A 38 9.34 -18.16 2.07
C GLN A 38 9.94 -19.32 1.28
N HIS A 39 9.31 -19.69 0.15
CA HIS A 39 9.83 -20.70 -0.75
C HIS A 39 11.22 -20.33 -1.30
N LEU A 40 11.42 -19.09 -1.77
CA LEU A 40 12.73 -18.61 -2.23
C LEU A 40 13.77 -18.63 -1.10
N THR A 41 13.38 -18.32 0.13
CA THR A 41 14.28 -18.40 1.29
C THR A 41 14.77 -19.83 1.52
N GLN A 42 13.88 -20.83 1.42
CA GLN A 42 14.27 -22.24 1.50
C GLN A 42 15.20 -22.64 0.33
N GLN A 43 14.91 -22.17 -0.88
CA GLN A 43 15.74 -22.44 -2.06
C GLN A 43 17.13 -21.83 -1.95
N THR A 44 17.25 -20.58 -1.47
CA THR A 44 18.54 -19.95 -1.18
C THR A 44 19.34 -20.78 -0.19
N PHE A 45 18.74 -21.18 0.93
CA PHE A 45 19.41 -22.01 1.95
C PHE A 45 19.93 -23.32 1.36
N ARG A 46 19.11 -24.04 0.59
CA ARG A 46 19.52 -25.29 -0.08
C ARG A 46 20.65 -25.06 -1.09
N SER A 47 20.60 -24.00 -1.90
CA SER A 47 21.66 -23.68 -2.85
C SER A 47 22.98 -23.34 -2.15
N THR A 48 22.93 -22.67 -1.00
CA THR A 48 24.10 -22.41 -0.17
C THR A 48 24.69 -23.69 0.39
N LEU A 49 23.88 -24.64 0.88
CA LEU A 49 24.37 -25.95 1.36
C LEU A 49 25.00 -26.80 0.26
N GLN A 50 24.63 -26.58 -1.00
CA GLN A 50 25.17 -27.27 -2.16
C GLN A 50 26.38 -26.55 -2.78
N ASP A 51 26.92 -25.52 -2.11
CA ASP A 51 27.99 -24.64 -2.61
C ASP A 51 27.71 -24.04 -4.00
N SER A 52 26.43 -23.92 -4.36
CA SER A 52 26.00 -23.37 -5.64
C SER A 52 25.71 -21.87 -5.50
N THR A 53 26.77 -21.09 -5.34
CA THR A 53 26.72 -19.63 -5.19
C THR A 53 25.90 -18.92 -6.29
N PRO A 54 26.04 -19.26 -7.59
CA PRO A 54 25.25 -18.61 -8.64
C PRO A 54 23.73 -18.84 -8.47
N LEU A 55 23.31 -20.03 -8.05
CA LEU A 55 21.90 -20.33 -7.78
C LEU A 55 21.40 -19.60 -6.53
N ALA A 56 22.20 -19.54 -5.48
CA ALA A 56 21.85 -18.80 -4.26
C ALA A 56 21.63 -17.30 -4.56
N ILE A 57 22.54 -16.68 -5.33
CA ILE A 57 22.41 -15.28 -5.78
C ILE A 57 21.13 -15.10 -6.61
N ARG A 58 20.85 -16.01 -7.55
CA ARG A 58 19.64 -15.94 -8.39
C ARG A 58 18.36 -15.98 -7.53
N HIS A 59 18.29 -16.85 -6.53
CA HIS A 59 17.15 -16.93 -5.62
C HIS A 59 17.01 -15.65 -4.76
N LEU A 60 18.13 -15.09 -4.28
CA LEU A 60 18.14 -13.82 -3.54
C LEU A 60 17.64 -12.66 -4.39
N THR A 61 18.05 -12.55 -5.66
CA THR A 61 17.57 -11.52 -6.58
C THR A 61 16.06 -11.62 -6.76
N LYS A 62 15.54 -12.83 -7.02
CA LYS A 62 14.08 -13.06 -7.13
C LYS A 62 13.35 -12.68 -5.84
N LYS A 63 13.95 -12.97 -4.69
CA LYS A 63 13.38 -12.64 -3.37
C LYS A 63 13.32 -11.14 -3.16
N SER A 64 14.38 -10.41 -3.53
CA SER A 64 14.41 -8.95 -3.47
C SER A 64 13.30 -8.31 -4.32
N ILE A 65 13.13 -8.79 -5.56
CA ILE A 65 12.05 -8.33 -6.45
C ILE A 65 10.68 -8.61 -5.84
N ALA A 66 10.43 -9.83 -5.35
CA ALA A 66 9.16 -10.19 -4.73
C ALA A 66 8.84 -9.32 -3.50
N SER A 67 9.84 -9.03 -2.66
CA SER A 67 9.70 -8.12 -1.52
C SER A 67 9.37 -6.68 -1.96
N GLY A 68 9.97 -6.20 -3.05
CA GLY A 68 9.63 -4.89 -3.62
C GLY A 68 8.18 -4.83 -4.08
N ILE A 69 7.71 -5.84 -4.81
CA ILE A 69 6.32 -5.94 -5.27
C ILE A 69 5.36 -6.02 -4.06
N LYS A 70 5.73 -6.77 -3.01
CA LYS A 70 4.94 -6.84 -1.77
C LYS A 70 4.75 -5.47 -1.14
N LYS A 71 5.80 -4.65 -1.05
CA LYS A 71 5.70 -3.28 -0.51
C LYS A 71 4.70 -2.43 -1.29
N VAL A 72 4.68 -2.54 -2.62
CA VAL A 72 3.70 -1.83 -3.47
C VAL A 72 2.26 -2.26 -3.13
N TYR A 73 2.00 -3.57 -3.02
CA TYR A 73 0.67 -4.04 -2.63
C TYR A 73 0.27 -3.63 -1.20
N GLN A 74 1.23 -3.58 -0.27
CA GLN A 74 0.98 -3.06 1.08
C GLN A 74 0.58 -1.59 1.04
N GLN A 75 1.27 -0.76 0.26
CA GLN A 75 0.88 0.65 0.07
C GLN A 75 -0.52 0.78 -0.54
N VAL A 76 -0.84 -0.02 -1.56
CA VAL A 76 -2.18 -0.05 -2.15
C VAL A 76 -3.22 -0.45 -1.10
N SER A 77 -2.97 -1.51 -0.33
CA SER A 77 -3.86 -1.99 0.72
C SER A 77 -4.14 -0.89 1.76
N THR A 78 -3.08 -0.24 2.28
CA THR A 78 -3.20 0.88 3.24
C THR A 78 -3.98 2.05 2.66
N GLN A 79 -3.70 2.47 1.42
CA GLN A 79 -4.41 3.57 0.78
C GLN A 79 -5.90 3.25 0.56
N LYS A 80 -6.22 2.01 0.13
CA LYS A 80 -7.61 1.59 -0.07
C LYS A 80 -8.35 1.52 1.25
N TRP A 81 -7.74 0.98 2.30
CA TRP A 81 -8.32 0.96 3.65
C TRP A 81 -8.61 2.37 4.17
N LYS A 82 -7.67 3.30 4.00
CA LYS A 82 -7.88 4.70 4.38
C LYS A 82 -9.12 5.30 3.69
N ARG A 83 -9.28 5.08 2.38
CA ARG A 83 -10.45 5.55 1.62
C ARG A 83 -11.76 4.87 2.07
N VAL A 84 -11.71 3.57 2.40
CA VAL A 84 -12.86 2.85 2.98
C VAL A 84 -13.29 3.52 4.28
N THR A 85 -12.35 3.83 5.17
CA THR A 85 -12.64 4.52 6.43
C THR A 85 -13.22 5.91 6.20
N GLU A 86 -12.61 6.71 5.31
CA GLU A 86 -13.09 8.06 4.96
C GLU A 86 -14.53 8.03 4.42
N LEU A 87 -14.82 7.17 3.44
CA LEU A 87 -16.17 7.05 2.88
C LEU A 87 -17.18 6.51 3.89
N SER A 88 -16.77 5.56 4.75
CA SER A 88 -17.65 5.03 5.79
C SER A 88 -18.04 6.11 6.80
N VAL A 89 -17.09 6.97 7.19
CA VAL A 89 -17.34 8.13 8.07
C VAL A 89 -18.29 9.12 7.41
N LEU A 90 -18.09 9.44 6.12
CA LEU A 90 -18.99 10.33 5.38
C LEU A 90 -20.43 9.78 5.31
N VAL A 91 -20.59 8.48 5.04
CA VAL A 91 -21.91 7.82 5.03
C VAL A 91 -22.55 7.89 6.42
N LEU A 92 -21.80 7.60 7.49
CA LEU A 92 -22.32 7.64 8.87
C LEU A 92 -22.71 9.06 9.31
N GLN A 93 -21.87 10.06 9.03
CA GLN A 93 -22.14 11.46 9.34
C GLN A 93 -23.40 11.98 8.63
N GLN A 94 -23.65 11.52 7.41
CA GLN A 94 -24.85 11.88 6.65
C GLN A 94 -26.12 11.13 7.11
N LEU A 95 -25.99 9.93 7.69
CA LEU A 95 -27.12 9.22 8.30
C LEU A 95 -27.56 9.84 9.64
N ASP A 96 -26.61 10.30 10.47
CA ASP A 96 -26.90 10.88 11.79
C ASP A 96 -27.34 12.35 11.75
N SER A 97 -27.15 13.07 10.63
CA SER A 97 -27.59 14.46 10.47
C SER A 97 -27.81 14.81 8.98
N PRO A 98 -29.05 14.83 8.49
CA PRO A 98 -29.35 15.15 7.09
C PRO A 98 -29.07 16.61 6.69
N ASP A 99 -28.61 17.47 7.62
CA ASP A 99 -28.53 18.93 7.44
C ASP A 99 -27.09 19.49 7.36
N VAL A 100 -26.06 18.64 7.41
CA VAL A 100 -24.66 19.10 7.34
C VAL A 100 -24.01 18.56 6.07
N GLN A 101 -23.91 19.44 5.06
CA GLN A 101 -23.17 19.17 3.84
C GLN A 101 -21.67 19.05 4.20
N PRO A 102 -21.03 17.89 4.01
CA PRO A 102 -19.61 17.76 4.35
C PRO A 102 -18.79 18.55 3.33
N GLU A 103 -17.99 19.51 3.83
CA GLU A 103 -17.00 20.20 3.00
C GLU A 103 -16.02 19.17 2.42
N PRO A 104 -15.59 19.35 1.16
CA PRO A 104 -14.64 18.43 0.53
C PRO A 104 -13.36 18.39 1.37
N PRO A 105 -12.79 17.21 1.64
CA PRO A 105 -11.58 17.10 2.42
C PRO A 105 -10.48 17.89 1.70
N THR A 106 -9.98 18.94 2.34
CA THR A 106 -8.81 19.66 1.89
C THR A 106 -7.66 18.68 1.93
N THR A 107 -7.27 18.19 0.75
CA THR A 107 -6.07 17.40 0.54
C THR A 107 -4.84 18.24 0.87
N SER A 108 -4.54 18.41 2.16
CA SER A 108 -3.19 18.75 2.60
C SER A 108 -2.37 17.48 2.43
N ALA A 109 -1.79 17.30 1.25
CA ALA A 109 -0.72 16.35 1.02
C ALA A 109 0.50 16.78 1.84
N GLY A 110 0.46 16.52 3.14
CA GLY A 110 1.64 16.46 3.98
C GLY A 110 2.48 15.29 3.49
N ARG A 111 3.36 15.56 2.52
CA ARG A 111 4.44 14.65 2.14
C ARG A 111 5.35 14.52 3.35
N SER A 112 5.03 13.60 4.25
CA SER A 112 6.02 13.06 5.17
C SER A 112 6.98 12.26 4.31
N ALA A 113 8.19 12.77 4.11
CA ALA A 113 9.25 12.02 3.50
C ALA A 113 9.61 10.90 4.48
N GLU A 114 9.11 9.68 4.21
CA GLU A 114 9.56 8.48 4.91
C GLU A 114 11.06 8.33 4.64
N MET A 115 11.85 8.49 5.71
CA MET A 115 13.28 8.24 5.70
C MET A 115 13.51 6.76 5.42
N ASP A 116 14.22 6.45 4.33
CA ASP A 116 14.59 5.10 3.96
C ASP A 116 15.70 4.59 4.91
N GLU A 117 15.34 3.80 5.91
CA GLU A 117 16.27 3.20 6.89
C GLU A 117 17.25 2.18 6.28
N MET A 118 17.13 1.86 4.97
CA MET A 118 18.03 0.93 4.27
C MET A 118 19.13 1.65 3.46
N ALA A 119 19.14 2.98 3.42
CA ALA A 119 20.16 3.74 2.71
C ALA A 119 21.42 3.91 3.59
N PRO A 120 22.62 3.49 3.14
CA PRO A 120 23.85 3.78 3.88
C PRO A 120 24.06 5.30 3.98
N LEU A 121 24.50 5.77 5.15
CA LEU A 121 24.72 7.20 5.50
C LEU A 121 25.45 8.02 4.42
N THR A 122 26.35 7.39 3.67
CA THR A 122 27.08 7.99 2.56
C THR A 122 26.20 8.47 1.40
N THR A 123 25.03 7.85 1.20
CA THR A 123 24.09 8.20 0.13
C THR A 123 23.22 9.39 0.51
N GLN A 124 22.92 9.55 1.82
CA GLN A 124 22.21 10.72 2.34
C GLN A 124 23.07 11.99 2.18
N SER A 125 24.35 11.93 2.54
CA SER A 125 25.26 13.07 2.38
C SER A 125 25.43 13.50 0.93
N PHE A 126 25.46 12.56 -0.02
CA PHE A 126 25.53 12.88 -1.45
C PHE A 126 24.27 13.61 -1.95
N CYS A 127 23.08 13.15 -1.55
CA CYS A 127 21.82 13.78 -1.94
C CYS A 127 21.61 15.16 -1.30
N GLU A 128 22.14 15.38 -0.09
CA GLU A 128 22.10 16.69 0.57
C GLU A 128 23.04 17.70 -0.09
N LEU A 129 24.26 17.27 -0.44
CA LEU A 129 25.25 18.12 -1.13
C LEU A 129 24.79 18.52 -2.54
N TYR A 130 24.08 17.64 -3.26
CA TYR A 130 23.60 17.94 -4.61
C TYR A 130 22.34 18.82 -4.63
N ARG A 131 21.59 18.92 -3.53
CA ARG A 131 20.42 19.81 -3.41
C ARG A 131 20.76 21.21 -2.90
N SER A 132 21.97 21.40 -2.40
CA SER A 132 22.47 22.67 -1.84
C SER A 132 23.47 23.39 -2.76
N ALA A 133 23.70 22.86 -3.96
CA ALA A 133 24.40 23.50 -5.07
C ALA A 133 23.39 23.91 -6.16
#